data_AF-A0A3R8X929-F1
#
_entry.id   AF-A0A3R8X929-F1
#
_cell.length_a   1.000
_cell.length_b   1.000
_cell.length_c   1.000
_cell.angle_alpha   90.00
_cell.angle_beta   90.00
_cell.angle_gamma   90.00
#
_symmetry.space_group_name_H-M   'P 1'
#
loop_
_entity.id
_entity.type
_entity.pdbx_description
1 polymer ?
#
loop_
_entity_poly.entity_id
_entity_poly.type
_entity_poly.pdbx_seq_one_letter_code
_entity_poly.pdbx_strand_id
1 'polypeptide(L)'
;MEDDNENSDEELAPMVDGLSGTLCIIILVSMVFIFSGMKTAETYINYGELNFEKIQIDIPNKRLYFKGGIHLSNNDISLIKNEISKNKSNKIIISGYINDKVSHSKEKNTYNLLYMASIIKNLGIDKEIVLKKGTSEYCPGWNSCIYWDYK
;
A
#
# COMPACT_ATOMS: atom_id res chain seq x y z
N MET A 1 56.78 -33.42 -45.16
CA MET A 1 56.78 -31.96 -45.08
C MET A 1 55.36 -31.61 -44.64
N GLU A 2 55.10 -31.74 -43.33
CA GLU A 2 55.35 -30.69 -42.30
C GLU A 2 54.34 -29.56 -42.53
N ASP A 3 53.25 -29.58 -41.77
CA ASP A 3 53.07 -28.85 -40.49
C ASP A 3 52.79 -27.38 -40.73
N ASP A 4 51.60 -26.91 -40.36
CA ASP A 4 51.49 -25.91 -39.29
C ASP A 4 50.03 -25.66 -38.87
N ASN A 5 49.87 -25.66 -37.55
CA ASN A 5 48.68 -25.33 -36.76
C ASN A 5 48.14 -23.93 -37.07
N GLU A 6 46.81 -23.75 -37.05
CA GLU A 6 46.19 -22.70 -36.24
C GLU A 6 44.89 -23.21 -35.61
N ASN A 7 44.98 -23.50 -34.32
CA ASN A 7 43.87 -23.42 -33.37
C ASN A 7 43.11 -22.11 -33.57
N SER A 8 41.79 -22.16 -33.71
CA SER A 8 40.96 -21.16 -33.05
C SER A 8 39.63 -21.77 -32.68
N ASP A 9 39.56 -22.18 -31.43
CA ASP A 9 38.34 -22.29 -30.66
C ASP A 9 37.52 -21.01 -30.82
N GLU A 10 36.54 -21.00 -31.74
CA GLU A 10 35.40 -20.11 -31.59
C GLU A 10 34.42 -20.78 -30.61
N GLU A 11 34.89 -20.85 -29.36
CA GLU A 11 34.09 -20.95 -28.16
C GLU A 11 33.23 -19.67 -28.05
N LEU A 12 32.22 -19.59 -28.91
CA LEU A 12 31.25 -18.51 -28.86
C LEU A 12 30.23 -18.79 -27.75
N ALA A 13 30.40 -17.98 -26.70
CA ALA A 13 29.56 -17.76 -25.53
C ALA A 13 29.88 -18.64 -24.31
N PRO A 14 30.53 -18.01 -23.32
CA PRO A 14 29.77 -17.69 -22.11
C PRO A 14 29.85 -16.21 -21.74
N MET A 15 29.48 -15.30 -22.64
CA MET A 15 29.04 -13.95 -22.24
C MET A 15 27.55 -13.96 -21.89
N VAL A 16 27.13 -14.91 -21.05
CA VAL A 16 25.75 -15.02 -20.53
C VAL A 16 25.71 -15.16 -19.00
N ASP A 17 26.83 -15.42 -18.32
CA ASP A 17 26.86 -15.53 -16.85
C ASP A 17 27.02 -14.19 -16.12
N GLY A 18 27.57 -13.17 -16.77
CA GLY A 18 27.71 -11.83 -16.19
C GLY A 18 26.41 -11.02 -16.19
N LEU A 19 25.53 -11.23 -17.18
CA LEU A 19 24.31 -10.44 -17.37
C LEU A 19 23.22 -10.81 -16.35
N SER A 20 23.08 -12.11 -16.03
CA SER A 20 22.08 -12.59 -15.06
C SER A 20 22.41 -12.11 -13.63
N GLY A 21 23.68 -12.20 -13.23
CA GLY A 21 24.15 -11.72 -11.93
C GLY A 21 24.04 -10.20 -11.78
N THR A 22 24.49 -9.44 -12.77
CA THR A 22 24.40 -7.97 -12.74
C THR A 22 22.96 -7.48 -12.78
N LEU A 23 22.07 -8.11 -13.56
CA LEU A 23 20.64 -7.79 -13.55
C LEU A 23 20.02 -8.04 -12.17
N CYS A 24 20.33 -9.16 -11.53
CA CYS A 24 19.85 -9.48 -10.18
C CYS A 24 20.33 -8.43 -9.15
N ILE A 25 21.60 -8.03 -9.21
CA ILE A 25 22.15 -6.99 -8.35
C ILE A 25 21.45 -5.65 -8.60
N ILE A 26 21.22 -5.26 -9.87
CA ILE A 26 20.50 -4.03 -10.22
C ILE A 26 19.07 -4.06 -9.69
N ILE A 27 18.37 -5.20 -9.79
CA ILE A 27 17.01 -5.37 -9.24
C ILE A 27 17.02 -5.26 -7.72
N LEU A 28 17.96 -5.91 -7.03
CA LEU A 28 18.07 -5.84 -5.58
C LEU A 28 18.40 -4.42 -5.11
N VAL A 29 19.36 -3.76 -5.75
CA VAL A 29 19.76 -2.38 -5.43
C VAL A 29 18.61 -1.42 -5.70
N SER A 30 17.93 -1.53 -6.85
CA SER A 30 16.75 -0.70 -7.15
C SER A 30 15.59 -0.95 -6.18
N MET A 31 15.32 -2.20 -5.79
CA MET A 31 14.33 -2.50 -4.75
C MET A 31 14.72 -1.88 -3.41
N VAL A 32 15.99 -1.96 -2.99
CA VAL A 32 16.47 -1.32 -1.75
C VAL A 32 16.33 0.20 -1.81
N PHE A 33 16.61 0.83 -2.96
CA PHE A 33 16.39 2.26 -3.16
C PHE A 33 14.90 2.62 -3.20
N ILE A 34 14.03 1.78 -3.78
CA ILE A 34 12.57 1.96 -3.77
C ILE A 34 12.04 1.84 -2.33
N PHE A 35 12.44 0.81 -1.58
CA PHE A 35 12.04 0.65 -0.17
C PHE A 35 12.60 1.78 0.71
N SER A 36 13.85 2.20 0.50
CA SER A 36 14.44 3.32 1.23
C SER A 36 13.74 4.63 0.85
N GLY A 37 13.47 4.86 -0.44
CA GLY A 37 12.71 5.99 -0.94
C GLY A 37 11.26 5.99 -0.47
N MET A 38 10.65 4.83 -0.25
CA MET A 38 9.33 4.72 0.40
C MET A 38 9.39 5.09 1.88
N LYS A 39 10.46 4.72 2.60
CA LYS A 39 10.69 5.14 4.00
C LYS A 39 11.04 6.63 4.11
N THR A 40 11.78 7.16 3.13
CA THR A 40 12.05 8.60 2.97
C THR A 40 10.77 9.33 2.55
N ALA A 41 9.92 8.72 1.73
CA ALA A 41 8.58 9.22 1.44
C ALA A 41 7.73 9.18 2.70
N GLU A 42 7.75 8.16 3.54
CA GLU A 42 7.05 8.19 4.85
C GLU A 42 7.53 9.35 5.73
N THR A 43 8.82 9.71 5.70
CA THR A 43 9.36 10.85 6.45
C THR A 43 9.11 12.21 5.78
N TYR A 44 9.08 12.28 4.44
CA TYR A 44 8.69 13.48 3.68
C TYR A 44 7.17 13.69 3.63
N ILE A 45 6.37 12.63 3.69
CA ILE A 45 4.91 12.68 3.86
C ILE A 45 4.57 13.27 5.24
N ASN A 46 5.48 13.18 6.21
CA ASN A 46 5.35 13.84 7.51
C ASN A 46 5.80 15.32 7.53
N TYR A 47 6.52 15.84 6.52
CA TYR A 47 7.08 17.21 6.55
C TYR A 47 7.03 18.01 5.24
N GLY A 48 6.50 17.45 4.15
CA GLY A 48 6.31 18.09 2.85
C GLY A 48 4.84 18.08 2.45
N GLU A 49 4.11 19.11 2.88
CA GLU A 49 2.80 19.57 2.36
C GLU A 49 1.66 18.58 2.08
N LEU A 50 1.69 17.36 2.63
CA LEU A 50 0.48 16.56 2.77
C LEU A 50 -0.26 17.02 4.03
N ASN A 51 -1.01 18.11 3.90
CA ASN A 51 -1.94 18.56 4.92
C ASN A 51 -3.10 17.56 5.04
N PHE A 52 -2.95 16.57 5.91
CA PHE A 52 -4.04 15.68 6.29
C PHE A 52 -5.00 16.45 7.21
N GLU A 53 -6.21 16.74 6.71
CA GLU A 53 -7.25 17.33 7.53
C GLU A 53 -7.67 16.38 8.67
N LYS A 54 -8.26 16.92 9.73
CA LYS A 54 -8.75 16.12 10.88
C LYS A 54 -9.68 15.02 10.39
N ILE A 55 -9.37 13.80 10.82
CA ILE A 55 -10.23 12.64 10.68
C ILE A 55 -11.27 12.60 11.81
N GLN A 56 -12.38 11.91 11.59
CA GLN A 56 -13.36 11.60 12.63
C GLN A 56 -13.70 10.11 12.56
N ILE A 57 -13.53 9.41 13.68
CA ILE A 57 -13.84 7.98 13.77
C ILE A 57 -15.15 7.79 14.52
N ASP A 58 -16.07 7.07 13.88
CA ASP A 58 -17.35 6.65 14.42
C ASP A 58 -17.32 5.11 14.54
N ILE A 59 -16.79 4.65 15.68
CA ILE A 59 -16.63 3.23 16.00
C ILE A 59 -17.98 2.48 16.00
N PRO A 60 -19.07 3.00 16.62
CA PRO A 60 -20.38 2.33 16.58
C PRO A 60 -20.87 2.03 15.18
N ASN A 61 -20.67 2.96 14.23
CA ASN A 61 -21.09 2.79 12.84
C ASN A 61 -19.99 2.23 11.94
N LYS A 62 -18.81 1.87 12.48
CA LYS A 62 -17.64 1.34 11.75
C LYS A 62 -17.22 2.22 10.59
N ARG A 63 -17.09 3.52 10.88
CA ARG A 63 -16.85 4.58 9.90
C ARG A 63 -15.69 5.45 10.31
N LEU A 64 -14.95 5.91 9.31
CA LEU A 64 -13.86 6.86 9.42
C LEU A 64 -14.08 7.92 8.35
N TYR A 65 -14.41 9.12 8.79
CA TYR A 65 -14.60 10.29 7.96
C TYR A 65 -13.28 11.06 7.82
N PHE A 66 -13.03 11.57 6.63
CA PHE A 66 -11.81 12.30 6.32
C PHE A 66 -12.05 13.24 5.13
N LYS A 67 -11.05 14.08 4.84
CA LYS A 67 -11.02 14.87 3.61
C LYS A 67 -9.69 14.69 2.91
N GLY A 68 -9.73 14.15 1.69
CA GLY A 68 -8.53 13.86 0.92
C GLY A 68 -7.85 12.56 1.39
N GLY A 69 -6.68 12.68 2.03
CA GLY A 69 -5.91 11.55 2.53
C GLY A 69 -6.21 11.23 3.99
N ILE A 70 -5.84 10.03 4.45
CA ILE A 70 -5.89 9.67 5.88
C ILE A 70 -4.49 9.43 6.44
N HIS A 71 -4.32 9.84 7.69
CA HIS A 71 -3.21 9.45 8.55
C HIS A 71 -3.78 9.21 9.95
N LEU A 72 -3.57 8.03 10.50
CA LEU A 72 -4.12 7.63 11.79
C LEU A 72 -3.08 7.76 12.89
N SER A 73 -3.44 8.37 14.01
CA SER A 73 -2.61 8.35 15.20
C SER A 73 -2.58 6.95 15.84
N ASN A 74 -1.60 6.69 16.71
CA ASN A 74 -1.55 5.42 17.44
C ASN A 74 -2.82 5.15 18.26
N ASN A 75 -3.48 6.20 18.76
CA ASN A 75 -4.75 6.07 19.48
C ASN A 75 -5.88 5.63 18.55
N ASP A 76 -5.97 6.22 17.36
CA ASP A 76 -6.95 5.86 16.33
C ASP A 76 -6.79 4.41 15.89
N ILE A 77 -5.54 3.99 15.66
CA ILE A 77 -5.19 2.62 15.31
C ILE A 77 -5.61 1.65 16.44
N SER A 78 -5.38 2.02 17.69
CA SER A 78 -5.78 1.22 18.86
C SER A 78 -7.30 1.06 18.95
N LEU A 79 -8.07 2.13 18.69
CA LEU A 79 -9.54 2.09 18.67
C LEU A 79 -10.06 1.13 17.59
N ILE A 80 -9.52 1.23 16.38
CA ILE A 80 -9.88 0.37 15.25
C ILE A 80 -9.49 -1.08 15.54
N LYS A 81 -8.28 -1.32 16.08
CA LYS A 81 -7.82 -2.66 16.50
C LYS A 81 -8.82 -3.29 17.47
N ASN A 82 -9.19 -2.56 18.52
CA ASN A 82 -10.10 -3.06 19.53
C ASN A 82 -11.49 -3.37 18.99
N GLU A 83 -11.96 -2.65 17.97
CA GLU A 83 -13.22 -2.97 17.30
C GLU A 83 -13.09 -4.23 16.42
N ILE A 84 -12.06 -4.30 15.58
CA ILE A 84 -11.85 -5.43 14.66
C ILE A 84 -11.59 -6.74 15.39
N SER A 85 -10.81 -6.71 16.48
CA SER A 85 -10.49 -7.89 17.27
C SER A 85 -11.70 -8.47 18.03
N LYS A 86 -12.74 -7.67 18.30
CA LYS A 86 -13.97 -8.17 18.93
C LYS A 86 -14.81 -9.03 17.99
N ASN A 87 -14.65 -8.86 16.67
CA ASN A 87 -15.42 -9.60 15.70
C ASN A 87 -14.77 -10.97 15.40
N LYS A 88 -15.58 -12.04 15.31
CA LYS A 88 -15.11 -13.42 15.05
C LYS A 88 -15.06 -13.81 13.56
N SER A 89 -15.60 -13.00 12.66
CA SER A 89 -15.56 -13.25 11.21
C SER A 89 -14.12 -13.35 10.73
N ASN A 90 -13.84 -14.23 9.78
CA ASN A 90 -12.54 -14.34 9.13
C ASN A 90 -12.33 -13.32 8.02
N LYS A 91 -13.34 -12.49 7.69
CA LYS A 91 -13.32 -11.60 6.52
C LYS A 91 -13.78 -10.19 6.88
N ILE A 92 -12.95 -9.22 6.54
CA ILE A 92 -13.28 -7.79 6.65
C ILE A 92 -13.37 -7.17 5.25
N ILE A 93 -14.48 -6.49 4.99
CA ILE A 93 -14.68 -5.72 3.77
C ILE A 93 -14.47 -4.26 4.12
N ILE A 94 -13.47 -3.63 3.51
CA ILE A 94 -13.17 -2.21 3.69
C ILE A 94 -13.63 -1.49 2.42
N SER A 95 -14.59 -0.59 2.58
CA SER A 95 -15.17 0.18 1.49
C SER A 95 -14.79 1.64 1.64
N GLY A 96 -14.26 2.23 0.56
CA GLY A 96 -13.78 3.61 0.55
C GLY A 96 -14.56 4.43 -0.46
N TYR A 97 -15.05 5.59 -0.03
CA TYR A 97 -15.73 6.56 -0.87
C TYR A 97 -15.09 7.93 -0.72
N ILE A 98 -14.82 8.58 -1.85
CA ILE A 98 -14.45 9.98 -1.97
C ILE A 98 -15.35 10.58 -3.03
N ASN A 99 -15.93 11.74 -2.74
CA ASN A 99 -16.77 12.48 -3.69
C ASN A 99 -15.96 12.78 -4.96
N ASP A 100 -16.53 12.50 -6.12
CA ASP A 100 -15.88 12.68 -7.43
C ASP A 100 -15.50 14.14 -7.72
N LYS A 101 -16.07 15.11 -6.99
CA LYS A 101 -15.68 16.53 -7.04
C LYS A 101 -14.30 16.80 -6.44
N VAL A 102 -13.74 15.88 -5.66
CA VAL A 102 -12.40 16.01 -5.07
C VAL A 102 -11.37 15.69 -6.15
N SER A 103 -10.42 16.60 -6.39
CA SER A 103 -9.32 16.35 -7.33
C SER A 103 -8.54 15.08 -6.97
N HIS A 104 -8.28 14.24 -7.98
CA HIS A 104 -7.64 12.93 -7.85
C HIS A 104 -8.36 12.00 -6.85
N SER A 105 -9.70 12.02 -6.85
CA SER A 105 -10.53 11.24 -5.91
C SER A 105 -10.23 9.74 -5.96
N LYS A 106 -10.00 9.18 -7.15
CA LYS A 106 -9.74 7.75 -7.34
C LYS A 106 -8.40 7.35 -6.74
N GLU A 107 -7.33 8.08 -7.05
CA GLU A 107 -5.99 7.85 -6.54
C GLU A 107 -5.95 7.99 -5.01
N LYS A 108 -6.58 9.05 -4.48
CA LYS A 108 -6.71 9.25 -3.03
C LYS A 108 -7.48 8.13 -2.35
N ASN A 109 -8.57 7.66 -2.95
CA ASN A 109 -9.36 6.57 -2.39
C ASN A 109 -8.56 5.25 -2.38
N THR A 110 -7.83 4.96 -3.47
CA THR A 110 -6.91 3.82 -3.53
C THR A 110 -5.83 3.90 -2.46
N TYR A 111 -5.18 5.06 -2.30
CA TYR A 111 -4.20 5.28 -1.24
C TYR A 111 -4.79 5.00 0.15
N ASN A 112 -5.95 5.59 0.47
CA ASN A 112 -6.59 5.44 1.77
C ASN A 112 -6.99 3.99 2.06
N LEU A 113 -7.50 3.26 1.07
CA LEU A 113 -7.85 1.85 1.20
C LEU A 113 -6.62 0.96 1.45
N LEU A 114 -5.54 1.20 0.70
CA LEU A 114 -4.29 0.46 0.89
C LEU A 114 -3.65 0.77 2.25
N TYR A 115 -3.72 2.02 2.69
CA TYR A 115 -3.25 2.44 4.01
C TYR A 115 -4.05 1.77 5.14
N MET A 116 -5.39 1.71 5.05
CA MET A 116 -6.19 0.96 6.04
C MET A 116 -5.85 -0.53 6.02
N ALA A 117 -5.67 -1.12 4.84
CA ALA A 117 -5.30 -2.53 4.72
C ALA A 117 -3.94 -2.82 5.35
N SER A 118 -2.94 -1.93 5.15
CA SER A 118 -1.61 -2.10 5.72
C SER A 118 -1.66 -1.99 7.24
N ILE A 119 -2.43 -1.04 7.79
CA ILE A 119 -2.65 -0.94 9.24
C ILE A 119 -3.22 -2.25 9.76
N ILE A 120 -4.32 -2.74 9.20
CA ILE A 120 -5.00 -3.95 9.70
C ILE A 120 -4.09 -5.18 9.62
N LYS A 121 -3.32 -5.33 8.54
CA LYS A 121 -2.31 -6.40 8.43
C LYS A 121 -1.25 -6.29 9.51
N ASN A 122 -0.75 -5.07 9.76
CA ASN A 122 0.28 -4.82 10.78
C ASN A 122 -0.22 -5.04 12.22
N LEU A 123 -1.54 -5.09 12.44
CA LEU A 123 -2.12 -5.43 13.74
C LEU A 123 -1.97 -6.93 14.10
N GLY A 124 -1.52 -7.78 13.16
CA GLY A 124 -1.39 -9.22 13.36
C GLY A 124 -2.73 -9.96 13.42
N ILE A 125 -3.77 -9.38 12.82
CA ILE A 125 -5.12 -9.96 12.79
C ILE A 125 -5.23 -10.85 11.55
N ASP A 126 -5.39 -12.16 11.74
CA ASP A 126 -5.57 -13.13 10.67
C ASP A 126 -7.01 -13.08 10.12
N LYS A 127 -7.28 -12.06 9.29
CA LYS A 127 -8.54 -11.90 8.56
C LYS A 127 -8.24 -11.61 7.08
N GLU A 128 -9.02 -12.20 6.19
CA GLU A 128 -9.05 -11.85 4.77
C GLU A 128 -9.56 -10.41 4.63
N ILE A 129 -8.76 -9.53 4.01
CA ILE A 129 -9.13 -8.14 3.76
C ILE A 129 -9.57 -7.99 2.31
N VAL A 130 -10.81 -7.55 2.10
CA VAL A 130 -11.35 -7.23 0.77
C VAL A 130 -11.59 -5.74 0.65
N LEU A 131 -10.99 -5.12 -0.36
CA LEU A 131 -11.14 -3.71 -0.65
C LEU A 131 -12.24 -3.48 -1.68
N LYS A 132 -13.10 -2.49 -1.45
CA LYS A 132 -14.20 -2.13 -2.36
C LYS A 132 -14.32 -0.63 -2.54
N LYS A 133 -14.85 -0.22 -3.70
CA LYS A 133 -15.38 1.12 -3.90
C LYS A 133 -16.69 1.24 -3.11
N GLY A 134 -16.75 2.21 -2.22
CA GLY A 134 -17.95 2.54 -1.46
C GLY A 134 -18.89 3.50 -2.19
N THR A 135 -20.04 3.77 -1.59
CA THR A 135 -21.05 4.70 -2.12
C THR A 135 -21.30 5.86 -1.17
N SER A 136 -21.84 6.96 -1.71
CA SER A 136 -22.13 8.18 -0.96
C SER A 136 -23.15 7.98 0.17
N GLU A 137 -24.03 6.98 0.05
CA GLU A 137 -25.10 6.67 1.01
C GLU A 137 -24.54 6.35 2.41
N TYR A 138 -23.36 5.74 2.47
CA TYR A 138 -22.70 5.38 3.74
C TYR A 138 -21.82 6.52 4.29
N CYS A 139 -21.63 7.60 3.54
CA CYS A 139 -20.76 8.73 3.89
C CYS A 139 -21.50 10.09 3.92
N PRO A 140 -22.55 10.25 4.74
CA PRO A 140 -23.29 11.50 4.81
C PRO A 140 -22.42 12.63 5.38
N GLY A 141 -22.38 13.78 4.68
CA GLY A 141 -21.87 15.06 5.19
C GLY A 141 -20.38 15.37 5.01
N TRP A 142 -19.48 14.37 4.97
CA TRP A 142 -18.02 14.63 5.02
C TRP A 142 -17.28 14.56 3.68
N ASN A 143 -17.99 14.43 2.55
CA ASN A 143 -17.45 14.23 1.20
C ASN A 143 -16.59 12.98 1.01
N SER A 144 -16.02 12.37 2.05
CA SER A 144 -15.27 11.12 1.98
C SER A 144 -15.40 10.32 3.26
N CYS A 145 -15.47 8.99 3.14
CA CYS A 145 -15.35 8.10 4.28
C CYS A 145 -14.85 6.72 3.90
N ILE A 146 -14.28 6.03 4.88
CA ILE A 146 -14.04 4.60 4.85
C ILE A 146 -15.01 3.97 5.84
N TYR A 147 -15.61 2.86 5.45
CA TYR A 147 -16.45 2.05 6.31
C TYR A 147 -16.11 0.59 6.14
N TRP A 148 -16.37 -0.21 7.16
CA TRP A 148 -16.06 -1.63 7.11
C TRP A 148 -17.16 -2.51 7.67
N ASP A 149 -17.26 -3.68 7.05
CA ASP A 149 -18.24 -4.71 7.37
C ASP A 149 -17.56 -6.06 7.52
N TYR A 150 -18.24 -6.96 8.24
CA TYR A 150 -17.79 -8.33 8.48
C TYR A 150 -18.69 -9.31 7.73
N LYS A 151 -18.11 -10.39 7.21
CA LYS A 151 -18.86 -11.46 6.54
C LYS A 151 -18.53 -12.84 7.07
#